data_AF-A0AAV5YQE4-F1
#
_entry.id   AF-A0AAV5YQE4-F1
#
_cell.length_a   1.000
_cell.length_b   1.000
_cell.length_c   1.000
_cell.angle_alpha   90.00
_cell.angle_beta   90.00
_cell.angle_gamma   90.00
#
_symmetry.space_group_name_H-M   'P 1'
#
loop_
_entity.id
_entity.type
_entity.pdbx_description
1 polymer ?
#
loop_
_entity_poly.entity_id
_entity_poly.type
_entity_poly.pdbx_seq_one_letter_code
_entity_poly.pdbx_strand_id
1 'polypeptide(L)'
;MRGRRAAAPRLSVLLLLLFSGCSSMPSWMPLIGKSEPPAEAPKPPASTSAPLLSTRDPIASGTDSSDLLDRVICVVNNDAITMYELDEAELYFLAETREKMQEGDARKALRERLLQNLIENRIQLQQAEREKVVVEDSEVAENIADVMKKLKVTDEKQFDQV
;
A
#
# COMPACT_ATOMS: atom_id res chain seq x y z
N MET A 1 -62.98 30.64 -29.04
CA MET A 1 -62.07 31.03 -30.14
C MET A 1 -60.84 30.12 -30.09
N ARG A 2 -60.50 29.52 -31.25
CA ARG A 2 -59.22 28.95 -31.73
C ARG A 2 -58.13 28.67 -30.67
N GLY A 3 -57.58 27.47 -30.47
CA GLY A 3 -57.51 26.28 -31.31
C GLY A 3 -56.06 25.98 -31.73
N ARG A 4 -55.58 24.79 -31.28
CA ARG A 4 -54.53 23.92 -31.87
C ARG A 4 -53.07 24.42 -31.65
N ARG A 5 -52.04 23.60 -31.39
CA ARG A 5 -51.67 22.22 -31.82
C ARG A 5 -50.67 21.62 -30.78
N ALA A 6 -50.86 20.39 -30.31
CA ALA A 6 -50.30 19.11 -30.83
C ALA A 6 -48.84 18.87 -30.36
N ALA A 7 -48.35 17.67 -30.09
CA ALA A 7 -48.87 16.33 -29.85
C ALA A 7 -47.66 15.52 -29.33
N ALA A 8 -47.85 14.66 -28.35
CA ALA A 8 -46.90 13.59 -28.07
C ALA A 8 -47.00 12.54 -29.19
N PRO A 9 -45.93 11.76 -29.41
CA PRO A 9 -46.15 10.33 -29.29
C PRO A 9 -45.05 9.61 -28.49
N ARG A 10 -45.54 8.66 -27.70
CA ARG A 10 -44.81 7.53 -27.15
C ARG A 10 -44.31 6.67 -28.33
N LEU A 11 -43.04 6.25 -28.31
CA LEU A 11 -42.57 5.18 -29.17
C LEU A 11 -42.03 4.03 -28.30
N SER A 12 -42.94 3.15 -27.90
CA SER A 12 -42.61 1.76 -27.58
C SER A 12 -42.94 0.94 -28.81
N VAL A 13 -41.94 0.31 -29.42
CA VAL A 13 -42.14 -0.85 -30.29
C VAL A 13 -41.24 -1.96 -29.76
N LEU A 14 -41.92 -3.06 -29.44
CA LEU A 14 -41.46 -4.31 -28.87
C LEU A 14 -41.31 -5.31 -30.03
N LEU A 15 -40.18 -6.02 -30.15
CA LEU A 15 -40.06 -7.22 -30.98
C LEU A 15 -39.08 -8.26 -30.40
N LEU A 16 -39.64 -9.11 -29.54
CA LEU A 16 -39.57 -10.58 -29.44
C LEU A 16 -38.28 -11.36 -29.84
N LEU A 17 -37.70 -11.99 -28.81
CA LEU A 17 -37.35 -13.42 -28.66
C LEU A 17 -36.57 -14.16 -29.77
N LEU A 18 -35.35 -14.61 -29.42
CA LEU A 18 -34.90 -16.02 -29.36
C LEU A 18 -33.37 -16.11 -29.49
N PHE A 19 -32.63 -16.16 -28.38
CA PHE A 19 -31.40 -16.96 -28.29
C PHE A 19 -31.25 -17.46 -26.84
N SER A 20 -32.12 -18.42 -26.54
CA SER A 20 -31.87 -19.46 -25.54
C SER A 20 -30.53 -20.14 -25.84
N GLY A 21 -29.86 -20.58 -24.78
CA GLY A 21 -28.43 -20.90 -24.78
C GLY A 21 -27.96 -21.97 -25.75
N CYS A 22 -26.65 -22.01 -25.96
CA CYS A 22 -25.87 -23.23 -25.88
C CYS A 22 -24.38 -22.88 -25.80
N SER A 23 -23.76 -23.47 -24.79
CA SER A 23 -22.35 -23.80 -24.68
C SER A 23 -21.76 -24.16 -26.04
N SER A 24 -20.87 -23.31 -26.57
CA SER A 24 -20.02 -23.68 -27.70
C SER A 24 -18.59 -23.78 -27.18
N MET A 25 -18.26 -24.96 -26.66
CA MET A 25 -16.87 -25.39 -26.56
C MET A 25 -16.35 -25.67 -27.98
N PRO A 26 -15.21 -25.08 -28.39
CA PRO A 26 -14.63 -25.33 -29.70
C PRO A 26 -14.11 -26.77 -29.82
N SER A 27 -14.83 -27.49 -30.68
CA SER A 27 -14.62 -28.71 -31.48
C SER A 27 -13.21 -29.29 -31.77
N TRP A 28 -12.11 -28.94 -31.10
CA TRP A 28 -10.78 -29.47 -31.48
C TRP A 28 -9.92 -30.01 -30.33
N MET A 29 -10.55 -30.81 -29.49
CA MET A 29 -9.92 -32.00 -28.92
C MET A 29 -10.86 -33.18 -29.19
N PRO A 30 -10.34 -34.33 -29.66
CA PRO A 30 -9.79 -35.27 -28.69
C PRO A 30 -8.58 -36.12 -29.15
N LEU A 31 -7.71 -36.38 -28.17
CA LEU A 31 -7.11 -37.66 -27.75
C LEU A 31 -6.40 -38.63 -28.73
N ILE A 32 -5.33 -39.24 -28.17
CA ILE A 32 -4.42 -40.32 -28.66
C ILE A 32 -3.28 -39.79 -29.55
N GLY A 33 -1.97 -39.98 -29.31
CA GLY A 33 -1.20 -40.76 -28.32
C GLY A 33 0.05 -41.34 -29.00
N LYS A 34 1.27 -41.18 -28.43
CA LYS A 34 2.36 -42.19 -28.36
C LYS A 34 3.59 -41.61 -27.64
N SER A 35 4.16 -42.45 -26.77
CA SER A 35 5.39 -42.34 -26.00
C SER A 35 6.63 -42.79 -26.78
N GLU A 36 7.77 -42.13 -26.56
CA GLU A 36 9.09 -42.78 -26.42
C GLU A 36 10.07 -41.87 -25.64
N PRO A 37 10.96 -42.42 -24.79
CA PRO A 37 11.74 -41.66 -23.80
C PRO A 37 13.18 -41.37 -24.28
N PRO A 38 13.80 -40.24 -23.90
CA PRO A 38 15.25 -40.11 -23.94
C PRO A 38 15.86 -40.58 -22.61
N ALA A 39 16.72 -41.58 -22.74
CA ALA A 39 17.95 -41.84 -21.96
C ALA A 39 17.98 -41.42 -20.48
N GLU A 40 17.97 -42.45 -19.65
CA GLU A 40 18.28 -42.47 -18.23
C GLU A 40 19.71 -41.98 -17.94
N ALA A 41 19.83 -40.95 -17.09
CA ALA A 41 21.05 -40.54 -16.41
C ALA A 41 20.79 -40.60 -14.88
N PRO A 42 21.80 -40.91 -14.06
CA PRO A 42 21.62 -41.66 -12.81
C PRO A 42 20.99 -40.84 -11.69
N LYS A 43 20.05 -41.48 -11.01
CA LYS A 43 19.28 -40.99 -9.86
C LYS A 43 20.19 -40.85 -8.62
N PRO A 44 20.39 -39.66 -8.02
CA PRO A 44 20.75 -39.60 -6.62
C PRO A 44 19.55 -40.05 -5.78
N PRO A 45 19.75 -40.86 -4.72
CA PRO A 45 18.67 -41.45 -3.96
C PRO A 45 17.81 -40.38 -3.30
N ALA A 46 16.50 -40.59 -3.37
CA ALA A 46 15.51 -39.88 -2.59
C ALA A 46 15.87 -39.97 -1.11
N SER A 47 16.20 -38.82 -0.50
CA SER A 47 16.22 -38.67 0.94
C SER A 47 14.77 -38.50 1.41
N THR A 48 14.17 -39.62 1.82
CA THR A 48 12.98 -39.61 2.67
C THR A 48 13.47 -39.56 4.11
N SER A 49 13.39 -38.41 4.77
CA SER A 49 13.25 -38.36 6.23
C SER A 49 12.86 -36.97 6.72
N ALA A 50 11.62 -36.90 7.19
CA ALA A 50 11.06 -36.01 8.21
C ALA A 50 10.71 -34.55 7.83
N PRO A 51 9.47 -34.11 8.12
CA PRO A 51 9.21 -32.69 8.33
C PRO A 51 9.83 -32.33 9.68
N LEU A 52 10.98 -31.66 9.67
CA LEU A 52 11.36 -30.91 10.85
C LEU A 52 10.34 -29.78 10.97
N LEU A 53 9.44 -29.92 11.95
CA LEU A 53 8.75 -28.79 12.55
C LEU A 53 9.82 -27.73 12.85
N SER A 54 9.93 -26.69 12.01
CA SER A 54 10.43 -25.42 12.49
C SER A 54 9.35 -24.83 13.38
N THR A 55 9.28 -25.34 14.61
CA THR A 55 8.85 -24.53 15.74
C THR A 55 9.81 -23.36 15.76
N ARG A 56 9.38 -22.24 15.18
CA ARG A 56 10.04 -20.97 15.37
C ARG A 56 9.76 -20.60 16.82
N ASP A 57 10.65 -21.03 17.71
CA ASP A 57 10.67 -20.52 19.08
C ASP A 57 10.64 -18.99 19.00
N PRO A 58 9.76 -18.30 19.74
CA PRO A 58 9.89 -16.86 19.89
C PRO A 58 11.25 -16.63 20.52
N ILE A 59 12.16 -15.98 19.79
CA ILE A 59 13.42 -15.49 20.35
C ILE A 59 13.01 -14.58 21.50
N ALA A 60 13.14 -15.10 22.72
CA ALA A 60 13.16 -14.27 23.90
C ALA A 60 14.41 -13.38 23.73
N SER A 61 14.20 -12.13 23.31
CA SER A 61 15.25 -11.09 23.34
C SER A 61 15.60 -10.81 24.80
N GLY A 62 16.42 -11.69 25.36
CA GLY A 62 17.14 -11.50 26.60
C GLY A 62 18.62 -11.68 26.28
N THR A 63 19.24 -10.64 25.73
CA THR A 63 20.69 -10.54 25.68
C THR A 63 21.05 -9.07 25.86
N ASP A 64 21.67 -8.80 27.01
CA ASP A 64 22.31 -7.55 27.38
C ASP A 64 23.51 -7.27 26.44
N SER A 65 23.23 -6.95 25.19
CA SER A 65 24.18 -6.31 24.28
C SER A 65 23.78 -4.84 24.20
N SER A 66 24.68 -3.95 24.61
CA SER A 66 24.57 -2.49 24.50
C SER A 66 24.63 -2.00 23.04
N ASP A 67 24.12 -2.79 22.11
CA ASP A 67 23.91 -2.38 20.73
C ASP A 67 22.56 -1.65 20.69
N LEU A 68 22.59 -0.39 20.27
CA LEU A 68 21.41 0.45 20.07
C LEU A 68 20.58 -0.11 18.91
N LEU A 69 19.84 -1.18 19.16
CA LEU A 69 18.93 -1.78 18.20
C LEU A 69 17.53 -1.23 18.41
N ASP A 70 17.01 -0.59 17.37
CA ASP A 70 15.62 -0.16 17.36
C ASP A 70 14.66 -1.33 17.28
N ARG A 71 13.59 -1.24 18.08
CA ARG A 71 12.55 -2.26 18.13
C ARG A 71 11.54 -2.04 17.02
N VAL A 72 11.20 -3.10 16.29
CA VAL A 72 10.09 -3.10 15.32
C VAL A 72 8.76 -3.19 16.08
N ILE A 73 7.86 -2.24 15.82
CA ILE A 73 6.53 -2.19 16.45
C ILE A 73 5.44 -2.79 15.56
N CYS A 74 5.55 -2.63 14.23
CA CYS A 74 4.64 -3.24 13.27
C CYS A 74 5.30 -3.44 11.90
N VAL A 75 4.74 -4.35 11.11
CA VAL A 75 5.19 -4.66 9.76
C VAL A 75 4.05 -4.33 8.79
N VAL A 76 4.34 -3.52 7.77
CA VAL A 76 3.41 -3.07 6.74
C VAL A 76 3.89 -3.60 5.38
N ASN A 77 3.21 -4.62 4.87
CA ASN A 77 3.61 -5.36 3.66
C ASN A 77 5.05 -5.87 3.73
N ASN A 78 5.98 -5.15 3.07
CA ASN A 78 7.39 -5.49 2.94
C ASN A 78 8.30 -4.55 3.75
N ASP A 79 7.74 -3.65 4.55
CA ASP A 79 8.47 -2.68 5.35
C ASP A 79 8.11 -2.75 6.84
N ALA A 80 9.01 -2.30 7.70
CA ALA A 80 8.84 -2.36 9.15
C ALA A 80 8.90 -0.95 9.76
N ILE A 81 7.90 -0.61 10.57
CA ILE A 81 7.90 0.62 11.35
C ILE A 81 8.55 0.35 12.70
N THR A 82 9.48 1.22 13.07
CA THR A 82 10.29 1.12 14.28
C THR A 82 9.76 1.98 15.43
N MET A 83 10.26 1.72 16.64
CA MET A 83 9.96 2.54 17.81
C MET A 83 10.48 3.97 17.65
N TYR A 84 11.67 4.13 17.07
CA TYR A 84 12.29 5.43 16.85
C TYR A 84 11.43 6.34 15.97
N GLU A 85 10.89 5.83 14.87
CA GLU A 85 10.00 6.59 13.98
C GLU A 85 8.72 7.05 14.69
N LEU A 86 8.14 6.21 15.56
CA LEU A 86 6.96 6.58 16.33
C LEU A 86 7.28 7.67 17.37
N ASP A 87 8.42 7.55 18.05
CA ASP A 87 8.87 8.55 19.02
C ASP A 87 9.25 9.87 18.32
N GLU A 88 9.89 9.84 17.15
CA GLU A 88 10.13 11.03 16.32
C GLU A 88 8.82 11.71 15.93
N ALA A 89 7.85 10.96 15.42
CA ALA A 89 6.54 11.50 15.06
C ALA A 89 5.83 12.15 16.27
N GLU A 90 5.97 11.56 17.47
CA GLU A 90 5.46 12.15 18.71
C GLU A 90 6.16 13.49 19.02
N LEU A 91 7.49 13.55 18.90
CA LEU A 91 8.26 14.77 19.14
C LEU A 91 7.90 15.89 18.15
N TYR A 92 7.78 15.58 16.86
CA TYR A 92 7.34 16.54 15.83
C TYR A 92 5.94 17.07 16.12
N PHE A 93 5.00 16.19 16.48
CA PHE A 93 3.63 16.60 16.80
C PHE A 93 3.57 17.55 18.01
N LEU A 94 4.36 17.27 19.05
CA LEU A 94 4.43 18.11 20.24
C LEU A 94 5.10 19.46 19.96
N ALA A 95 6.14 19.47 19.12
CA ALA A 95 6.80 20.69 18.67
C ALA A 95 5.83 21.61 17.91
N GLU A 96 5.04 21.05 17.00
CA GLU A 96 4.06 21.78 16.19
C GLU A 96 2.92 22.33 17.04
N THR A 97 2.33 21.49 17.90
CA THR A 97 1.15 21.87 18.70
C THR A 97 1.53 22.73 19.92
N ARG A 98 2.83 22.82 20.25
CA ARG A 98 3.35 23.40 21.51
C ARG A 98 2.66 22.83 22.75
N GLU A 99 2.19 21.60 22.65
CA GLU A 99 1.58 20.88 23.76
C GLU A 99 2.65 20.28 24.66
N LYS A 100 2.32 20.12 25.93
CA LYS A 100 3.15 19.37 26.86
C LYS A 100 2.94 17.88 26.61
N MET A 101 3.97 17.08 26.85
CA MET A 101 3.82 15.61 26.86
C MET A 101 2.67 15.24 27.78
N GLN A 102 1.66 14.61 27.20
CA GLN A 102 0.57 14.00 27.94
C GLN A 102 1.06 12.65 28.45
N GLU A 103 0.61 12.22 29.63
CA GLU A 103 0.98 10.94 30.23
C GLU A 103 -0.23 10.00 30.30
N GLY A 104 0.02 8.71 30.50
CA GLY A 104 -1.03 7.71 30.67
C GLY A 104 -1.80 7.43 29.37
N ASP A 105 -3.13 7.36 29.46
CA ASP A 105 -3.97 6.88 28.35
C ASP A 105 -4.09 7.87 27.19
N ALA A 106 -3.97 9.18 27.47
CA ALA A 106 -3.99 10.19 26.42
C ALA A 106 -2.77 10.07 25.49
N ARG A 107 -1.59 9.78 26.05
CA ARG A 107 -0.37 9.50 25.27
C ARG A 107 -0.52 8.25 24.40
N LYS A 108 -1.12 7.19 24.94
CA LYS A 108 -1.37 5.95 24.19
C LYS A 108 -2.30 6.21 23.01
N ALA A 109 -3.40 6.93 23.23
CA ALA A 109 -4.34 7.28 22.17
C ALA A 109 -3.69 8.17 21.09
N LEU A 110 -2.79 9.10 21.47
CA LEU A 110 -2.01 9.88 20.51
C LEU A 110 -1.08 8.97 19.70
N ARG A 111 -0.32 8.10 20.35
CA ARG A 111 0.59 7.15 19.68
C ARG A 111 -0.13 6.20 18.75
N GLU A 112 -1.31 5.72 19.11
CA GLU A 112 -2.14 4.89 18.21
C GLU A 112 -2.53 5.67 16.95
N ARG A 113 -2.91 6.95 17.08
CA ARG A 113 -3.22 7.79 15.92
C ARG A 113 -2.00 8.06 15.06
N LEU A 114 -0.86 8.35 15.68
CA LEU A 114 0.40 8.57 14.96
C LEU A 114 0.85 7.31 14.23
N LEU A 115 0.76 6.14 14.88
CA LEU A 115 1.05 4.86 14.26
C LEU A 115 0.15 4.61 13.04
N GLN A 116 -1.15 4.89 13.17
CA GLN A 116 -2.08 4.78 12.06
C GLN A 116 -1.70 5.70 10.88
N ASN A 117 -1.26 6.94 11.16
CA ASN A 117 -0.78 7.86 10.13
C ASN A 117 0.51 7.38 9.48
N LEU A 118 1.44 6.80 10.24
CA LEU A 118 2.69 6.23 9.71
C LEU A 118 2.40 5.05 8.78
N ILE A 119 1.49 4.16 9.18
CA ILE A 119 1.06 3.03 8.35
C ILE A 119 0.47 3.52 7.04
N GLU A 120 -0.45 4.48 7.11
CA GLU A 120 -1.12 5.04 5.93
C GLU A 120 -0.10 5.70 4.98
N ASN A 121 0.81 6.52 5.52
CA ASN A 121 1.88 7.15 4.74
C ASN A 121 2.75 6.09 4.05
N ARG A 122 3.13 5.00 4.76
CA ARG A 122 3.93 3.94 4.15
C ARG A 122 3.19 3.23 3.02
N ILE A 123 1.89 2.98 3.16
CA ILE A 123 1.07 2.38 2.10
C ILE A 123 1.03 3.30 0.89
N GLN A 124 0.84 4.61 1.11
CA GLN A 124 0.80 5.60 0.03
C GLN A 124 2.14 5.70 -0.70
N LEU A 125 3.26 5.74 0.02
CA LEU A 125 4.60 5.75 -0.59
C LEU A 125 4.87 4.48 -1.40
N GLN A 126 4.49 3.30 -0.87
CA GLN A 126 4.60 2.04 -1.61
C GLN A 126 3.76 2.06 -2.89
N GLN A 127 2.56 2.64 -2.85
CA GLN A 127 1.70 2.75 -4.03
C GLN A 127 2.28 3.74 -5.04
N ALA A 128 2.78 4.89 -4.59
CA ALA A 128 3.46 5.87 -5.43
C ALA A 128 4.69 5.26 -6.12
N GLU A 129 5.49 4.46 -5.41
CA GLU A 129 6.64 3.74 -5.99
C GLU A 129 6.20 2.71 -7.03
N ARG A 130 5.13 1.94 -6.75
CA ARG A 130 4.55 0.98 -7.71
C ARG A 130 4.05 1.67 -8.98
N GLU A 131 3.46 2.86 -8.84
CA GLU A 131 2.96 3.68 -9.94
C GLU A 131 4.08 4.51 -10.60
N LYS A 132 5.30 4.47 -10.06
CA LYS A 132 6.47 5.25 -10.51
C LYS A 132 6.22 6.75 -10.53
N VAL A 133 5.53 7.25 -9.52
CA VAL A 133 5.38 8.68 -9.28
C VAL A 133 6.73 9.22 -8.81
N VAL A 134 7.37 10.07 -9.63
CA VAL A 134 8.63 10.73 -9.33
C VAL A 134 8.38 12.23 -9.34
N VAL A 135 8.93 12.93 -8.35
CA VAL A 135 8.90 14.39 -8.29
C VAL A 135 10.25 14.91 -8.76
N GLU A 136 10.24 15.82 -9.73
CA GLU A 136 11.48 16.43 -10.25
C GLU A 136 11.94 17.58 -9.36
N ASP A 137 13.26 17.79 -9.25
CA ASP A 137 13.83 18.87 -8.42
C ASP A 137 13.31 20.27 -8.81
N SER A 138 13.01 20.49 -10.10
CA SER A 138 12.40 21.74 -10.58
C SER A 138 11.00 21.94 -10.01
N GLU A 139 10.20 20.89 -9.91
CA GLU A 139 8.86 20.95 -9.31
C GLU A 139 8.97 21.25 -7.80
N VAL A 140 9.95 20.66 -7.11
CA VAL A 140 10.21 20.96 -5.69
C VAL A 140 10.57 22.44 -5.50
N ALA A 141 11.48 22.97 -6.33
CA ALA A 141 11.90 24.37 -6.25
C ALA A 141 10.74 25.35 -6.51
N GLU A 142 9.88 25.04 -7.49
CA GLU A 142 8.67 25.84 -7.77
C GLU A 142 7.69 25.83 -6.59
N ASN A 143 7.45 24.66 -5.99
CA ASN A 143 6.59 24.53 -4.82
C ASN A 143 7.16 25.28 -3.61
N ILE A 144 8.47 25.21 -3.38
CA ILE A 144 9.14 25.98 -2.32
C ILE A 144 8.95 27.48 -2.56
N ALA A 145 9.18 27.97 -3.79
CA ALA A 145 8.97 29.37 -4.13
C ALA A 145 7.52 29.83 -3.87
N ASP A 146 6.54 28.96 -4.11
CA ASP A 146 5.14 29.25 -3.83
C ASP A 146 4.80 29.25 -2.34
N VAL A 147 5.43 28.40 -1.54
CA VAL A 147 5.33 28.45 -0.07
C VAL A 147 5.97 29.72 0.48
N MET A 148 7.15 30.11 0.01
CA MET A 148 7.84 31.35 0.38
C MET A 148 6.97 32.59 0.09
N LYS A 149 6.32 32.64 -1.08
CA LYS A 149 5.36 33.71 -1.42
C LYS A 149 4.17 33.76 -0.45
N LYS A 150 3.62 32.60 -0.07
CA LYS A 150 2.49 32.52 0.90
C LYS A 150 2.89 33.03 2.28
N LEU A 151 4.11 32.72 2.72
CA LEU A 151 4.67 33.16 4.00
C LEU A 151 5.25 34.58 3.96
N LYS A 152 5.28 35.23 2.77
CA LYS A 152 5.88 36.55 2.52
C LYS A 152 7.36 36.63 2.94
N VAL A 153 8.06 35.50 2.84
CA VAL A 153 9.49 35.41 3.10
C VAL A 153 10.20 35.52 1.76
N THR A 154 11.08 36.50 1.61
CA THR A 154 11.74 36.81 0.33
C THR A 154 13.15 36.24 0.26
N ASP A 155 13.71 35.81 1.39
CA ASP A 155 15.08 35.32 1.50
C ASP A 155 15.07 33.85 1.93
N GLU A 156 15.75 33.00 1.17
CA GLU A 156 15.85 31.56 1.43
C GLU A 156 16.45 31.29 2.81
N LYS A 157 17.43 32.11 3.22
CA LYS A 157 18.04 32.02 4.55
C LYS A 157 17.08 32.34 5.69
N GLN A 158 16.06 33.14 5.42
CA GLN A 158 15.02 33.43 6.40
C GLN A 158 14.01 32.28 6.46
N PHE A 159 13.74 31.61 5.34
CA PHE A 159 12.87 30.44 5.29
C PHE A 159 13.45 29.27 6.08
N ASP A 160 14.75 29.01 5.98
CA ASP A 160 15.43 27.94 6.74
C ASP A 160 15.40 28.14 8.26
N GLN A 161 15.12 29.37 8.72
CA GLN A 161 15.07 29.73 10.14
C GLN A 161 13.65 29.77 10.71
N VAL A 162 12.63 29.62 9.86
CA VAL A 162 11.21 29.55 10.26
C VAL A 162 10.86 28.13 10.63
#